data_AF-A0AAJ2A6R5-F1
#
_entry.id   AF-A0AAJ2A6R5-F1
#
_cell.length_a   1.000
_cell.length_b   1.000
_cell.length_c   1.000
_cell.angle_alpha   90.00
_cell.angle_beta   90.00
_cell.angle_gamma   90.00
#
_symmetry.space_group_name_H-M   'P 1'
#
loop_
_entity.id
_entity.type
_entity.pdbx_description
1 polymer ?
#
loop_
_entity_poly.entity_id
_entity_poly.type
_entity_poly.pdbx_seq_one_letter_code
_entity_poly.pdbx_strand_id
1 'polypeptide(L)'
;MRFDGYFINLDRSQDRRKSMETQLASIGYQDRIVRFPAVDGIAQGPFDNAGKNCVWACRQSHERVILNSSADTATVVLEDDVELSPLFPTLINDHILAAHIGNNPDLDLMFLDCAPVFDRVSLLLLEAEKRMNGRANPQLLGDGRHYFDNVSLFDARATYAFCAAAYVVTPKGKQKLRTLYSASEDQAVPVDMLFRHWLHFDGLSGQLVVPFLATPEYMSASTISYDALDAPVIDQTVGLAIGAIRRLLFAGDANLDTNRIDALIEAGPRSPEYKLGLELAAAMMRAS
;
A
#
# COMPACT_ATOMS: atom_id res chain seq x y z
N MET A 1 16.75 -11.70 12.67
CA MET A 1 15.29 -11.86 12.81
C MET A 1 14.79 -12.59 11.58
N ARG A 2 13.83 -13.51 11.71
CA ARG A 2 13.16 -14.10 10.54
C ARG A 2 11.88 -13.32 10.25
N PHE A 3 11.44 -13.29 9.00
CA PHE A 3 10.09 -12.85 8.66
C PHE A 3 9.18 -14.02 8.25
N ASP A 4 7.90 -13.87 8.54
CA ASP A 4 6.80 -14.65 7.97
C ASP A 4 5.93 -13.73 7.11
N GLY A 5 5.13 -14.28 6.21
CA GLY A 5 4.25 -13.46 5.39
C GLY A 5 2.94 -14.13 5.06
N TYR A 6 1.94 -13.29 4.82
CA TYR A 6 0.59 -13.69 4.47
C TYR A 6 0.04 -12.83 3.34
N PHE A 7 -0.60 -13.45 2.35
CA PHE A 7 -1.50 -12.74 1.45
C PHE A 7 -2.95 -13.10 1.75
N ILE A 8 -3.78 -12.08 1.95
CA ILE A 8 -5.19 -12.19 2.31
C ILE A 8 -6.01 -12.39 1.03
N ASN A 9 -6.67 -13.53 0.92
CA ASN A 9 -7.41 -13.92 -0.29
C ASN A 9 -8.75 -14.58 0.06
N LEU A 10 -9.83 -14.16 -0.59
CA LEU A 10 -11.14 -14.81 -0.49
C LEU A 10 -11.13 -16.17 -1.21
N ASP A 11 -11.77 -17.19 -0.63
CA ASP A 11 -11.85 -18.54 -1.24
C ASP A 11 -12.47 -18.53 -2.66
N ARG A 12 -13.41 -17.62 -2.91
CA ARG A 12 -14.04 -17.45 -4.23
C ARG A 12 -13.12 -16.78 -5.28
N SER A 13 -12.05 -16.10 -4.86
CA SER A 13 -11.15 -15.33 -5.73
C SER A 13 -9.97 -16.19 -6.21
N GLN A 14 -10.26 -17.27 -6.95
CA GLN A 14 -9.25 -18.25 -7.37
C GLN A 14 -8.21 -17.68 -8.35
N ASP A 15 -8.62 -16.79 -9.26
CA ASP A 15 -7.69 -16.18 -10.22
C ASP A 15 -6.68 -15.25 -9.55
N ARG A 16 -7.14 -14.43 -8.59
CA ARG A 16 -6.25 -13.57 -7.78
C ARG A 16 -5.27 -14.39 -6.96
N ARG A 17 -5.75 -15.46 -6.34
CA ARG A 17 -4.89 -16.41 -5.63
C ARG A 17 -3.78 -16.95 -6.53
N LYS A 18 -4.14 -17.46 -7.71
CA LYS A 18 -3.19 -18.04 -8.66
C LYS A 18 -2.19 -17.00 -9.16
N SER A 19 -2.64 -15.77 -9.41
CA SER A 19 -1.77 -14.64 -9.76
C SER A 19 -0.75 -14.38 -8.67
N MET A 20 -1.20 -14.23 -7.41
CA MET A 20 -0.32 -13.99 -6.27
C MET A 20 0.68 -15.14 -6.03
N GLU A 21 0.23 -16.40 -6.08
CA GLU A 21 1.10 -17.57 -5.94
C GLU A 21 2.18 -17.60 -7.05
N THR A 22 1.83 -17.19 -8.27
CA THR A 22 2.79 -17.10 -9.39
C THR A 22 3.82 -15.99 -9.17
N GLN A 23 3.38 -14.81 -8.73
CA GLN A 23 4.28 -13.69 -8.41
C GLN A 23 5.22 -14.04 -7.25
N LEU A 24 4.71 -14.68 -6.20
CA LEU A 24 5.53 -15.12 -5.09
C LEU A 24 6.57 -16.17 -5.51
N ALA A 25 6.19 -17.11 -6.38
CA ALA A 25 7.13 -18.09 -6.92
C ALA A 25 8.22 -17.44 -7.78
N SER A 26 7.89 -16.42 -8.59
CA SER A 26 8.87 -15.75 -9.45
C SER A 26 9.93 -14.99 -8.68
N ILE A 27 9.60 -14.49 -7.48
CA ILE A 27 10.55 -13.83 -6.56
C ILE A 27 11.10 -14.78 -5.47
N GLY A 28 10.78 -16.08 -5.54
CA GLY A 28 11.28 -17.14 -4.66
C GLY A 28 10.69 -17.18 -3.25
N TYR A 29 9.52 -16.56 -3.03
CA TYR A 29 8.89 -16.35 -1.71
C TYR A 29 7.66 -17.23 -1.47
N GLN A 30 7.37 -18.19 -2.35
CA GLN A 30 6.21 -19.09 -2.23
C GLN A 30 6.16 -19.89 -0.91
N ASP A 31 7.32 -20.16 -0.31
CA ASP A 31 7.44 -20.90 0.96
C ASP A 31 7.51 -19.98 2.19
N ARG A 32 7.53 -18.66 1.99
CA ARG A 32 7.68 -17.64 3.05
C ARG A 32 6.45 -16.78 3.22
N ILE A 33 5.77 -16.46 2.12
CA ILE A 33 4.51 -15.72 2.12
C ILE A 33 3.42 -16.70 1.69
N VAL A 34 2.54 -17.06 2.62
CA VAL A 34 1.54 -18.09 2.40
C VAL A 34 0.14 -17.49 2.37
N ARG A 35 -0.80 -18.23 1.79
CA ARG A 35 -2.19 -17.80 1.74
C ARG A 35 -2.79 -17.70 3.14
N PHE A 36 -3.46 -16.60 3.44
CA PHE A 36 -4.38 -16.47 4.56
C PHE A 36 -5.83 -16.38 4.02
N PRO A 37 -6.74 -17.27 4.45
CA PRO A 37 -8.13 -17.22 4.00
C PRO A 37 -8.82 -15.97 4.56
N ALA A 38 -9.23 -15.08 3.67
CA ALA A 38 -9.95 -13.87 4.04
C ALA A 38 -11.34 -14.21 4.61
N VAL A 39 -11.83 -13.35 5.50
CA VAL A 39 -13.21 -13.41 5.99
C VAL A 39 -14.15 -13.03 4.86
N ASP A 40 -15.23 -13.79 4.69
CA ASP A 40 -16.27 -13.48 3.70
C ASP A 40 -17.38 -12.65 4.35
N GLY A 41 -17.41 -11.34 4.05
CA GLY A 41 -18.43 -10.43 4.57
C GLY A 41 -19.84 -10.78 4.12
N ILE A 42 -20.01 -11.35 2.91
CA ILE A 42 -21.33 -11.73 2.41
C ILE A 42 -21.91 -12.87 3.26
N ALA A 43 -21.06 -13.79 3.70
CA ALA A 43 -21.48 -14.97 4.44
C ALA A 43 -21.53 -14.75 5.96
N GLN A 44 -20.66 -13.89 6.52
CA GLN A 44 -20.42 -13.80 7.97
C GLN A 44 -20.62 -12.40 8.55
N GLY A 45 -20.94 -11.40 7.72
CA GLY A 45 -21.02 -10.02 8.16
C GLY A 45 -22.17 -9.74 9.13
N PRO A 46 -21.97 -8.89 10.15
CA PRO A 46 -22.95 -8.66 11.20
C PRO A 46 -23.98 -7.56 10.86
N PHE A 47 -23.85 -6.89 9.72
CA PHE A 47 -24.70 -5.78 9.30
C PHE A 47 -25.71 -6.21 8.24
N ASP A 48 -26.83 -5.50 8.15
CA ASP A 48 -27.79 -5.71 7.04
C ASP A 48 -27.26 -5.20 5.69
N ASN A 49 -26.21 -4.37 5.71
CA ASN A 49 -25.63 -3.74 4.54
C ASN A 49 -24.41 -4.54 4.03
N ALA A 50 -24.50 -5.03 2.79
CA ALA A 50 -23.43 -5.84 2.18
C ALA A 50 -22.09 -5.10 2.06
N GLY A 51 -22.09 -3.80 1.74
CA GLY A 51 -20.88 -2.99 1.68
C GLY A 51 -20.20 -2.89 3.05
N LYS A 52 -20.97 -2.60 4.11
CA LYS A 52 -20.45 -2.54 5.49
C LYS A 52 -19.88 -3.89 5.93
N ASN A 53 -20.55 -4.98 5.56
CA ASN A 53 -20.06 -6.33 5.81
C ASN A 53 -18.73 -6.63 5.10
N CYS A 54 -18.56 -6.19 3.85
CA CYS A 54 -17.29 -6.36 3.13
C CYS A 54 -16.16 -5.53 3.75
N VAL A 55 -16.44 -4.29 4.18
CA VAL A 55 -15.46 -3.45 4.93
C VAL A 55 -15.07 -4.12 6.24
N TRP A 56 -16.04 -4.58 7.02
CA TRP A 56 -15.82 -5.33 8.26
C TRP A 56 -14.98 -6.58 8.00
N ALA A 57 -15.29 -7.34 6.96
CA ALA A 57 -14.58 -8.57 6.65
C ALA A 57 -13.14 -8.33 6.19
N CYS A 58 -12.90 -7.27 5.43
CA CYS A 58 -11.55 -6.79 5.11
C CYS A 58 -10.78 -6.54 6.42
N ARG A 59 -11.32 -5.69 7.31
CA ARG A 59 -10.70 -5.43 8.61
C ARG A 59 -10.43 -6.71 9.41
N GLN A 60 -11.43 -7.59 9.54
CA GLN A 60 -11.30 -8.83 10.28
C GLN A 60 -10.21 -9.75 9.71
N SER A 61 -10.01 -9.73 8.39
CA SER A 61 -8.95 -10.51 7.75
C SER A 61 -7.57 -10.01 8.19
N HIS A 62 -7.36 -8.69 8.19
CA HIS A 62 -6.12 -8.08 8.67
C HIS A 62 -5.90 -8.35 10.17
N GLU A 63 -6.92 -8.13 11.01
CA GLU A 63 -6.82 -8.41 12.45
C GLU A 63 -6.43 -9.86 12.74
N ARG A 64 -7.07 -10.82 12.05
CA ARG A 64 -6.77 -12.24 12.22
C ARG A 64 -5.35 -12.60 11.78
N VAL A 65 -4.81 -11.99 10.71
CA VAL A 65 -3.39 -12.18 10.35
C VAL A 65 -2.47 -11.72 11.48
N ILE A 66 -2.73 -10.56 12.08
CA ILE A 66 -1.93 -10.03 13.20
C ILE A 66 -2.05 -10.90 14.47
N LEU A 67 -3.24 -11.43 14.74
CA LEU A 67 -3.50 -12.30 15.90
C LEU A 67 -2.86 -13.68 15.75
N ASN A 68 -2.83 -14.24 14.53
CA ASN A 68 -2.36 -15.61 14.29
C ASN A 68 -0.89 -15.70 13.84
N SER A 69 -0.27 -14.60 13.42
CA SER A 69 1.16 -14.56 13.09
C SER A 69 2.03 -14.74 14.34
N SER A 70 3.26 -15.24 14.13
CA SER A 70 4.23 -15.45 15.21
C SER A 70 4.48 -14.15 15.97
N ALA A 71 4.69 -14.17 17.29
CA ALA A 71 4.98 -12.93 18.02
C ALA A 71 6.41 -12.39 17.74
N ASP A 72 7.33 -13.26 17.29
CA ASP A 72 8.77 -13.00 17.31
C ASP A 72 9.36 -12.62 15.92
N THR A 73 8.56 -12.73 14.87
CA THR A 73 8.96 -12.41 13.49
C THR A 73 8.51 -11.00 13.10
N ALA A 74 9.12 -10.42 12.06
CA ALA A 74 8.41 -9.40 11.30
C ALA A 74 7.39 -10.10 10.39
N THR A 75 6.18 -9.55 10.23
CA THR A 75 5.16 -10.15 9.36
C THR A 75 4.86 -9.27 8.17
N VAL A 76 5.02 -9.81 6.97
CA VAL A 76 4.57 -9.18 5.72
C VAL A 76 3.08 -9.49 5.53
N VAL A 77 2.27 -8.48 5.26
CA VAL A 77 0.84 -8.62 4.96
C VAL A 77 0.58 -8.01 3.58
N LEU A 78 -0.05 -8.79 2.70
CA LEU A 78 -0.43 -8.41 1.34
C LEU A 78 -1.92 -8.66 1.12
N GLU A 79 -2.59 -7.84 0.33
CA GLU A 79 -3.87 -8.18 -0.31
C GLU A 79 -3.62 -9.00 -1.59
N ASP A 80 -4.63 -9.72 -2.07
CA ASP A 80 -4.50 -10.64 -3.20
C ASP A 80 -4.47 -9.98 -4.59
N ASP A 81 -4.71 -8.68 -4.66
CA ASP A 81 -4.75 -7.91 -5.89
C ASP A 81 -3.58 -6.93 -6.05
N VAL A 82 -2.55 -7.05 -5.21
CA VAL A 82 -1.31 -6.30 -5.41
C VAL A 82 -0.43 -6.97 -6.48
N GLU A 83 0.24 -6.14 -7.25
CA GLU A 83 1.40 -6.51 -8.06
C GLU A 83 2.66 -6.31 -7.23
N LEU A 84 3.59 -7.26 -7.27
CA LEU A 84 4.86 -7.21 -6.55
C LEU A 84 5.99 -6.73 -7.47
N SER A 85 6.81 -5.82 -6.95
CA SER A 85 8.06 -5.44 -7.62
C SER A 85 8.99 -6.66 -7.70
N PRO A 86 9.68 -6.88 -8.84
CA PRO A 86 10.76 -7.87 -8.92
C PRO A 86 11.87 -7.64 -7.89
N LEU A 87 12.00 -6.42 -7.37
CA LEU A 87 12.98 -6.03 -6.36
C LEU A 87 12.46 -6.20 -4.93
N PHE A 88 11.24 -6.71 -4.73
CA PHE A 88 10.68 -6.97 -3.40
C PHE A 88 11.64 -7.73 -2.48
N PRO A 89 12.34 -8.81 -2.91
CA PRO A 89 13.29 -9.53 -2.06
C PRO A 89 14.51 -8.72 -1.62
N THR A 90 14.86 -7.65 -2.34
CA THR A 90 16.04 -6.82 -2.02
C THR A 90 15.85 -6.07 -0.71
N LEU A 91 14.63 -5.64 -0.39
CA LEU A 91 14.30 -4.95 0.86
C LEU A 91 13.65 -5.89 1.87
N ILE A 92 12.76 -6.77 1.41
CA ILE A 92 11.94 -7.60 2.31
C ILE A 92 12.62 -8.94 2.49
N ASN A 93 13.71 -8.97 3.26
CA ASN A 93 14.42 -10.19 3.63
C ASN A 93 14.88 -10.16 5.09
N ASP A 94 15.28 -11.33 5.62
CA ASP A 94 15.66 -11.49 7.03
C ASP A 94 16.77 -10.53 7.47
N HIS A 95 17.76 -10.28 6.62
CA HIS A 95 18.91 -9.44 6.96
C HIS A 95 18.52 -7.96 7.03
N ILE A 96 17.88 -7.45 5.98
CA ILE A 96 17.50 -6.04 5.88
C ILE A 96 16.43 -5.68 6.91
N LEU A 97 15.40 -6.52 7.09
CA LEU A 97 14.36 -6.28 8.10
C LEU A 97 14.94 -6.32 9.51
N ALA A 98 15.86 -7.25 9.82
CA ALA A 98 16.50 -7.31 11.13
C ALA A 98 17.34 -6.05 11.42
N ALA A 99 18.14 -5.61 10.45
CA ALA A 99 18.96 -4.41 10.59
C ALA A 99 18.08 -3.16 10.74
N HIS A 100 17.04 -3.04 9.92
CA HIS A 100 16.14 -1.90 9.94
C HIS A 100 15.37 -1.79 11.26
N ILE A 101 14.76 -2.89 11.73
CA ILE A 101 14.03 -2.92 13.00
C ILE A 101 14.99 -2.70 14.18
N GLY A 102 16.20 -3.26 14.13
CA GLY A 102 17.23 -3.04 15.16
C GLY A 102 17.64 -1.58 15.30
N ASN A 103 17.73 -0.86 14.18
CA ASN A 103 18.04 0.57 14.14
C ASN A 103 16.83 1.46 14.46
N ASN A 104 15.62 0.92 14.39
CA ASN A 104 14.37 1.64 14.61
C ASN A 104 13.49 0.88 15.64
N PRO A 105 13.89 0.80 16.91
CA PRO A 105 13.18 0.00 17.94
C PRO A 105 11.77 0.52 18.25
N ASP A 106 11.44 1.73 17.81
CA ASP A 106 10.11 2.33 17.93
C ASP A 106 9.19 2.11 16.74
N LEU A 107 9.66 1.45 15.68
CA LEU A 107 8.85 1.18 14.50
C LEU A 107 7.80 0.11 14.78
N ASP A 108 6.53 0.43 14.54
CA ASP A 108 5.42 -0.52 14.61
C ASP A 108 5.08 -1.09 13.21
N LEU A 109 5.06 -0.24 12.19
CA LEU A 109 4.65 -0.57 10.82
C LEU A 109 5.58 0.00 9.74
N MET A 110 5.74 -0.73 8.64
CA MET A 110 6.39 -0.23 7.43
C MET A 110 5.47 -0.50 6.23
N PHE A 111 4.88 0.55 5.67
CA PHE A 111 3.99 0.48 4.52
C PHE A 111 4.80 0.34 3.22
N LEU A 112 4.42 -0.64 2.40
CA LEU A 112 5.00 -0.91 1.09
C LEU A 112 4.17 -0.31 -0.05
N ASP A 113 3.00 0.21 0.31
CA ASP A 113 2.01 0.91 -0.49
C ASP A 113 1.11 1.76 0.44
N CYS A 114 0.56 2.85 -0.10
CA CYS A 114 -0.61 3.51 0.46
C CYS A 114 -1.23 4.47 -0.58
N ALA A 115 -2.46 4.92 -0.35
CA ALA A 115 -2.87 6.22 -0.88
C ALA A 115 -2.17 7.32 -0.05
N PRO A 116 -1.32 8.16 -0.65
CA PRO A 116 -0.60 9.17 0.10
C PRO A 116 -1.48 10.39 0.40
N VAL A 117 -1.13 11.14 1.44
CA VAL A 117 -1.68 12.48 1.69
C VAL A 117 -1.33 13.39 0.50
N PHE A 118 -2.33 14.09 -0.04
CA PHE A 118 -2.22 14.79 -1.33
C PHE A 118 -1.10 15.84 -1.40
N ASP A 119 -0.85 16.57 -0.31
CA ASP A 119 0.21 17.58 -0.26
C ASP A 119 1.63 16.97 -0.25
N ARG A 120 1.76 15.65 -0.04
CA ARG A 120 3.02 14.92 -0.10
C ARG A 120 3.29 14.26 -1.45
N VAL A 121 2.31 14.17 -2.33
CA VAL A 121 2.42 13.44 -3.61
C VAL A 121 3.64 13.89 -4.43
N SER A 122 3.82 15.20 -4.63
CA SER A 122 4.93 15.71 -5.45
C SER A 122 6.31 15.39 -4.84
N LEU A 123 6.44 15.43 -3.52
CA LEU A 123 7.68 15.05 -2.82
C LEU A 123 7.95 13.55 -3.00
N LEU A 124 6.95 12.70 -2.81
CA LEU A 124 7.10 11.25 -2.95
C LEU A 124 7.44 10.86 -4.39
N LEU A 125 6.83 11.51 -5.39
CA LEU A 125 7.14 11.29 -6.81
C LEU A 125 8.57 11.70 -7.15
N LEU A 126 9.04 12.84 -6.63
CA LEU A 126 10.42 13.27 -6.80
C LEU A 126 11.40 12.23 -6.21
N GLU A 127 11.08 11.69 -5.04
CA GLU A 127 11.93 10.70 -4.38
C GLU A 127 11.91 9.36 -5.10
N ALA A 128 10.75 8.94 -5.61
CA ALA A 128 10.64 7.79 -6.50
C ALA A 128 11.53 7.97 -7.76
N GLU A 129 11.53 9.15 -8.38
CA GLU A 129 12.39 9.47 -9.53
C GLU A 129 13.89 9.41 -9.17
N LYS A 130 14.28 9.92 -7.99
CA LYS A 130 15.68 9.85 -7.50
C LYS A 130 16.13 8.41 -7.28
N ARG A 131 15.26 7.54 -6.74
CA ARG A 131 15.58 6.14 -6.46
C ARG A 131 15.56 5.25 -7.69
N MET A 132 14.63 5.49 -8.61
CA MET A 132 14.51 4.78 -9.88
C MET A 132 15.04 5.63 -11.03
N ASN A 133 16.32 6.00 -10.95
CA ASN A 133 16.96 6.92 -11.91
C ASN A 133 16.94 6.42 -13.36
N GLY A 134 16.72 5.12 -13.58
CA GLY A 134 16.54 4.54 -14.91
C GLY A 134 15.30 5.05 -15.64
N ARG A 135 14.31 5.62 -14.93
CA ARG A 135 13.09 6.19 -15.54
C ARG A 135 13.37 7.35 -16.47
N ALA A 136 14.35 8.18 -16.15
CA ALA A 136 14.79 9.31 -16.96
C ALA A 136 15.62 8.89 -18.19
N ASN A 137 16.11 7.64 -18.23
CA ASN A 137 16.91 7.14 -19.33
C ASN A 137 16.01 6.50 -20.42
N PRO A 138 15.87 7.13 -21.61
CA PRO A 138 15.00 6.62 -22.67
C PRO A 138 15.54 5.34 -23.34
N GLN A 139 16.79 4.94 -23.09
CA GLN A 139 17.37 3.70 -23.60
C GLN A 139 17.06 2.47 -22.73
N LEU A 140 16.64 2.69 -21.47
CA LEU A 140 16.25 1.59 -20.59
C LEU A 140 14.78 1.25 -20.81
N LEU A 141 14.47 -0.05 -20.81
CA LEU A 141 13.12 -0.60 -20.95
C LEU A 141 12.86 -1.60 -19.82
N GLY A 142 11.58 -1.84 -19.51
CA GLY A 142 11.15 -2.79 -18.48
C GLY A 142 11.86 -2.55 -17.14
N ASP A 143 12.28 -3.64 -16.50
CA ASP A 143 12.90 -3.66 -15.17
C ASP A 143 14.08 -2.69 -15.01
N GLY A 144 14.84 -2.44 -16.08
CA GLY A 144 15.96 -1.49 -16.04
C GLY A 144 15.54 -0.05 -15.71
N ARG A 145 14.29 0.33 -16.01
CA ARG A 145 13.74 1.64 -15.64
C ARG A 145 13.34 1.72 -14.16
N HIS A 146 12.99 0.59 -13.56
CA HIS A 146 12.43 0.51 -12.20
C HIS A 146 13.44 0.02 -11.17
N TYR A 147 14.68 -0.23 -11.60
CA TYR A 147 15.78 -0.58 -10.72
C TYR A 147 16.08 0.52 -9.69
N PHE A 148 16.27 0.11 -8.44
CA PHE A 148 16.78 0.94 -7.35
C PHE A 148 17.75 0.11 -6.50
N ASP A 149 18.71 0.77 -5.87
CA ASP A 149 19.69 0.16 -4.95
C ASP A 149 19.39 0.47 -3.47
N ASN A 150 18.52 1.43 -3.21
CA ASN A 150 18.06 1.82 -1.89
C ASN A 150 16.68 2.49 -1.95
N VAL A 151 16.04 2.67 -0.80
CA VAL A 151 14.73 3.29 -0.64
C VAL A 151 14.81 4.57 0.19
N SER A 152 13.86 5.49 -0.03
CA SER A 152 13.57 6.58 0.90
C SER A 152 12.51 6.11 1.90
N LEU A 153 12.64 6.53 3.16
CA LEU A 153 11.70 6.21 4.24
C LEU A 153 11.09 7.52 4.75
N PHE A 154 9.76 7.58 4.77
CA PHE A 154 9.00 8.74 5.24
C PHE A 154 8.22 8.40 6.50
N ASP A 155 8.02 9.36 7.40
CA ASP A 155 7.07 9.21 8.50
C ASP A 155 5.66 8.99 7.93
N ALA A 156 5.05 7.85 8.27
CA ALA A 156 3.72 7.49 7.82
C ALA A 156 2.64 8.42 8.41
N ARG A 157 2.88 9.04 9.59
CA ARG A 157 1.96 10.04 10.16
C ARG A 157 1.68 11.20 9.20
N ALA A 158 2.70 11.61 8.45
CA ALA A 158 2.61 12.73 7.52
C ALA A 158 2.25 12.31 6.09
N THR A 159 2.42 11.03 5.74
CA THR A 159 2.33 10.56 4.36
C THR A 159 1.19 9.57 4.10
N TYR A 160 0.73 8.82 5.10
CA TYR A 160 -0.32 7.82 4.95
C TYR A 160 -1.72 8.45 5.02
N ALA A 161 -2.53 8.29 3.97
CA ALA A 161 -3.95 8.68 4.01
C ALA A 161 -4.87 7.48 4.26
N PHE A 162 -4.74 6.42 3.46
CA PHE A 162 -5.54 5.18 3.55
C PHE A 162 -4.96 4.10 2.63
N CYS A 163 -5.66 2.96 2.51
CA CYS A 163 -5.25 1.72 1.85
C CYS A 163 -4.18 0.93 2.62
N ALA A 164 -4.47 -0.34 2.90
CA ALA A 164 -3.60 -1.25 3.65
C ALA A 164 -3.17 -2.46 2.81
N ALA A 165 -3.01 -2.26 1.49
CA ALA A 165 -2.81 -3.35 0.54
C ALA A 165 -1.48 -4.09 0.73
N ALA A 166 -0.43 -3.41 1.22
CA ALA A 166 0.85 -4.06 1.52
C ALA A 166 1.63 -3.36 2.64
N TYR A 167 2.00 -4.09 3.67
CA TYR A 167 2.80 -3.57 4.78
C TYR A 167 3.57 -4.67 5.53
N VAL A 168 4.56 -4.26 6.31
CA VAL A 168 5.26 -5.09 7.29
C VAL A 168 4.90 -4.62 8.69
N VAL A 169 4.59 -5.54 9.58
CA VAL A 169 4.42 -5.27 11.01
C VAL A 169 5.60 -5.85 11.79
N THR A 170 6.17 -5.06 12.70
CA THR A 170 7.27 -5.52 13.56
C THR A 170 6.74 -6.37 14.72
N PRO A 171 7.58 -7.16 15.41
CA PRO A 171 7.17 -7.84 16.66
C PRO A 171 6.50 -6.91 17.67
N LYS A 172 7.07 -5.72 17.88
CA LYS A 172 6.51 -4.66 18.74
C LYS A 172 5.17 -4.16 18.21
N GLY A 173 5.11 -3.86 16.91
CA GLY A 173 3.89 -3.43 16.24
C GLY A 173 2.76 -4.44 16.39
N LYS A 174 3.03 -5.75 16.31
CA LYS A 174 2.03 -6.79 16.55
C LYS A 174 1.50 -6.76 17.97
N GLN A 175 2.36 -6.63 18.99
CA GLN A 175 1.91 -6.51 20.39
C GLN A 175 1.01 -5.29 20.58
N LYS A 176 1.40 -4.15 19.98
CA LYS A 176 0.64 -2.90 20.05
C LYS A 176 -0.70 -3.01 19.34
N LEU A 177 -0.72 -3.53 18.11
CA LEU A 177 -1.93 -3.75 17.32
C LEU A 177 -2.91 -4.70 18.02
N ARG A 178 -2.44 -5.80 18.63
CA ARG A 178 -3.30 -6.69 19.41
C ARG A 178 -4.05 -5.96 20.53
N THR A 179 -3.36 -5.04 21.19
CA THR A 179 -3.96 -4.18 22.24
C THR A 179 -4.95 -3.19 21.63
N LEU A 180 -4.56 -2.49 20.56
CA LEU A 180 -5.38 -1.48 19.89
C LEU A 180 -6.67 -2.06 19.27
N TYR A 181 -6.58 -3.23 18.63
CA TYR A 181 -7.75 -3.93 18.10
C TYR A 181 -8.70 -4.35 19.21
N SER A 182 -8.19 -4.85 20.35
CA SER A 182 -9.03 -5.23 21.49
C SER A 182 -9.77 -4.05 22.13
N ALA A 183 -9.24 -2.83 21.99
CA ALA A 183 -9.84 -1.60 22.49
C ALA A 183 -10.77 -0.91 21.47
N SER A 184 -10.83 -1.39 20.23
CA SER A 184 -11.63 -0.78 19.16
C SER A 184 -13.06 -1.32 19.18
N GLU A 185 -14.00 -0.53 19.70
CA GLU A 185 -15.40 -0.94 19.88
C GLU A 185 -16.22 -0.92 18.58
N ASP A 186 -16.01 0.07 17.71
CA ASP A 186 -16.75 0.19 16.45
C ASP A 186 -16.15 -0.72 15.38
N GLN A 187 -16.83 -1.83 15.11
CA GLN A 187 -16.40 -2.83 14.12
C GLN A 187 -16.61 -2.39 12.66
N ALA A 188 -17.34 -1.30 12.39
CA ALA A 188 -17.61 -0.82 11.04
C ALA A 188 -16.45 0.03 10.47
N VAL A 189 -15.53 0.48 11.31
CA VAL A 189 -14.39 1.29 10.86
C VAL A 189 -13.44 0.46 10.00
N PRO A 190 -13.11 0.89 8.76
CA PRO A 190 -12.10 0.26 7.93
C PRO A 190 -10.72 0.18 8.60
N VAL A 191 -9.93 -0.85 8.28
CA VAL A 191 -8.61 -1.07 8.90
C VAL A 191 -7.60 0.04 8.59
N ASP A 192 -7.62 0.57 7.37
CA ASP A 192 -6.76 1.67 6.96
C ASP A 192 -7.09 2.97 7.67
N MET A 193 -8.38 3.22 7.93
CA MET A 193 -8.82 4.35 8.74
C MET A 193 -8.41 4.21 10.22
N LEU A 194 -8.37 2.99 10.76
CA LEU A 194 -7.78 2.73 12.08
C LEU A 194 -6.27 3.02 12.10
N PHE A 195 -5.53 2.55 11.09
CA PHE A 195 -4.11 2.85 10.97
C PHE A 195 -3.85 4.34 10.89
N ARG A 196 -4.59 5.07 10.04
CA ARG A 196 -4.50 6.52 9.94
C ARG A 196 -4.74 7.20 11.29
N HIS A 197 -5.81 6.80 11.99
CA HIS A 197 -6.14 7.34 13.31
C HIS A 197 -4.99 7.10 14.30
N TRP A 198 -4.51 5.87 14.43
CA TRP A 198 -3.44 5.55 15.39
C TRP A 198 -2.10 6.17 15.02
N LEU A 199 -1.76 6.32 13.74
CA LEU A 199 -0.57 7.08 13.33
C LEU A 199 -0.68 8.55 13.76
N HIS A 200 -1.85 9.17 13.60
CA HIS A 200 -2.05 10.59 13.90
C HIS A 200 -2.06 10.89 15.41
N PHE A 201 -2.63 10.00 16.22
CA PHE A 201 -2.77 10.16 17.66
C PHE A 201 -1.74 9.36 18.48
N ASP A 202 -0.54 9.13 17.91
CA ASP A 202 0.60 8.45 18.53
C ASP A 202 0.32 7.01 19.04
N GLY A 203 -0.78 6.42 18.60
CA GLY A 203 -1.12 5.01 18.80
C GLY A 203 -0.24 4.07 17.99
N LEU A 204 0.38 4.50 16.89
CA LEU A 204 1.33 3.72 16.08
C LEU A 204 2.48 4.62 15.57
N SER A 205 3.66 4.03 15.43
CA SER A 205 4.78 4.60 14.69
C SER A 205 4.95 3.85 13.37
N GLY A 206 4.95 4.58 12.25
CA GLY A 206 4.99 3.96 10.93
C GLY A 206 5.96 4.65 9.98
N GLN A 207 6.47 3.89 9.03
CA GLN A 207 7.24 4.41 7.90
C GLN A 207 6.56 4.04 6.57
N LEU A 208 6.65 4.92 5.59
CA LEU A 208 6.31 4.63 4.19
C LEU A 208 7.59 4.44 3.39
N VAL A 209 7.68 3.31 2.66
CA VAL A 209 8.78 3.01 1.75
C VAL A 209 8.53 3.67 0.40
N VAL A 210 9.53 4.34 -0.17
CA VAL A 210 9.49 4.88 -1.54
C VAL A 210 10.76 4.45 -2.29
N PRO A 211 10.64 3.80 -3.47
CA PRO A 211 9.40 3.47 -4.18
C PRO A 211 8.56 2.37 -3.53
N PHE A 212 7.29 2.30 -3.90
CA PHE A 212 6.40 1.23 -3.47
C PHE A 212 6.86 -0.11 -4.03
N LEU A 213 6.81 -1.15 -3.21
CA LEU A 213 7.26 -2.51 -3.58
C LEU A 213 6.10 -3.43 -3.93
N ALA A 214 4.89 -3.02 -3.59
CA ALA A 214 3.67 -3.66 -4.01
C ALA A 214 2.65 -2.57 -4.31
N THR A 215 1.72 -2.78 -5.21
CA THR A 215 0.54 -1.90 -5.37
C THR A 215 -0.52 -2.63 -6.18
N PRO A 216 -1.82 -2.40 -5.94
CA PRO A 216 -2.87 -2.85 -6.84
C PRO A 216 -2.64 -2.36 -8.27
N GLU A 217 -3.12 -3.14 -9.23
CA GLU A 217 -3.22 -2.71 -10.62
C GLU A 217 -4.10 -1.46 -10.75
N TYR A 218 -3.78 -0.59 -11.71
CA TYR A 218 -4.45 0.71 -11.89
C TYR A 218 -5.99 0.62 -11.91
N MET A 219 -6.51 -0.43 -12.55
CA MET A 219 -7.94 -0.65 -12.78
C MET A 219 -8.48 -1.89 -12.05
N SER A 220 -7.86 -2.28 -10.93
CA SER A 220 -8.33 -3.42 -10.13
C SER A 220 -9.77 -3.19 -9.64
N ALA A 221 -10.67 -4.12 -9.97
CA ALA A 221 -12.04 -4.08 -9.48
C ALA A 221 -12.08 -4.43 -7.98
N SER A 222 -12.67 -3.58 -7.15
CA SER A 222 -12.86 -3.89 -5.73
C SER A 222 -13.78 -5.10 -5.53
N THR A 223 -13.46 -5.96 -4.56
CA THR A 223 -14.39 -7.00 -4.07
C THR A 223 -15.35 -6.49 -2.99
N ILE A 224 -15.13 -5.25 -2.51
CA ILE A 224 -16.03 -4.50 -1.63
C ILE A 224 -17.06 -3.77 -2.50
N SER A 225 -18.34 -4.02 -2.23
CA SER A 225 -19.47 -3.36 -2.89
C SER A 225 -19.68 -1.94 -2.36
N TYR A 226 -18.81 -1.00 -2.76
CA TYR A 226 -18.89 0.40 -2.32
C TYR A 226 -20.22 1.07 -2.71
N ASP A 227 -20.84 0.67 -3.82
CA ASP A 227 -22.16 1.18 -4.25
C ASP A 227 -23.28 0.88 -3.25
N ALA A 228 -23.09 -0.11 -2.37
CA ALA A 228 -24.04 -0.44 -1.33
C ALA A 228 -23.83 0.40 -0.06
N LEU A 229 -22.75 1.18 0.08
CA LEU A 229 -22.50 1.97 1.28
C LEU A 229 -23.33 3.26 1.30
N ASP A 230 -23.89 3.59 2.46
CA ASP A 230 -24.56 4.88 2.73
C ASP A 230 -23.56 6.04 2.93
N ALA A 231 -22.32 5.91 2.45
CA ALA A 231 -21.24 6.86 2.62
C ALA A 231 -20.94 7.57 1.29
N PRO A 232 -20.40 8.80 1.31
CA PRO A 232 -19.93 9.43 0.08
C PRO A 232 -18.84 8.56 -0.52
N VAL A 233 -19.13 7.96 -1.68
CA VAL A 233 -18.15 7.23 -2.48
C VAL A 233 -17.06 8.24 -2.87
N ILE A 234 -15.79 7.83 -2.74
CA ILE A 234 -14.69 8.64 -3.27
C ILE A 234 -15.03 8.94 -4.72
N ASP A 235 -15.04 10.23 -5.07
CA ASP A 235 -15.31 10.66 -6.43
C ASP A 235 -14.48 9.82 -7.42
N GLN A 236 -15.11 9.31 -8.46
CA GLN A 236 -14.48 8.35 -9.37
C GLN A 236 -13.20 8.92 -9.99
N THR A 237 -13.17 10.22 -10.29
CA THR A 237 -11.98 10.93 -10.78
C THR A 237 -10.87 10.93 -9.74
N VAL A 238 -11.20 11.15 -8.46
CA VAL A 238 -10.23 11.08 -7.35
C VAL A 238 -9.70 9.66 -7.17
N GLY A 239 -10.57 8.64 -7.24
CA GLY A 239 -10.15 7.23 -7.14
C GLY A 239 -9.18 6.83 -8.25
N LEU A 240 -9.47 7.22 -9.50
CA LEU A 240 -8.57 7.03 -10.63
C LEU A 240 -7.25 7.78 -10.44
N ALA A 241 -7.29 9.06 -10.04
CA ALA A 241 -6.06 9.81 -9.80
C ALA A 241 -5.16 9.17 -8.73
N ILE A 242 -5.76 8.66 -7.64
CA ILE A 242 -5.02 7.96 -6.57
C ILE A 242 -4.40 6.66 -7.08
N GLY A 243 -5.16 5.86 -7.83
CA GLY A 243 -4.64 4.64 -8.46
C GLY A 243 -3.43 4.96 -9.35
N ALA A 244 -3.53 6.01 -10.16
CA ALA A 244 -2.45 6.44 -11.04
C ALA A 244 -1.20 6.88 -10.26
N ILE A 245 -1.37 7.67 -9.20
CA ILE A 245 -0.27 8.12 -8.33
C ILE A 245 0.45 6.93 -7.70
N ARG A 246 -0.30 5.94 -7.18
CA ARG A 246 0.29 4.74 -6.57
C ARG A 246 1.13 3.93 -7.56
N ARG A 247 0.63 3.76 -8.80
CA ARG A 247 1.38 3.14 -9.90
C ARG A 247 2.63 3.94 -10.28
N LEU A 248 2.58 5.27 -10.26
CA LEU A 248 3.76 6.09 -10.49
C LEU A 248 4.80 5.98 -9.36
N LEU A 249 4.38 5.70 -8.12
CA LEU A 249 5.28 5.46 -6.99
C LEU A 249 5.85 4.03 -6.96
N PHE A 250 5.30 3.10 -7.74
CA PHE A 250 5.65 1.68 -7.74
C PHE A 250 6.93 1.34 -8.51
N ALA A 251 7.74 0.44 -7.94
CA ALA A 251 8.94 -0.12 -8.54
C ALA A 251 8.62 -1.29 -9.48
N GLY A 252 7.72 -1.06 -10.42
CA GLY A 252 7.38 -1.92 -11.54
C GLY A 252 6.73 -1.08 -12.63
N ASP A 253 6.23 -1.73 -13.69
CA ASP A 253 5.57 -0.99 -14.77
C ASP A 253 4.36 -0.22 -14.21
N ALA A 254 4.13 1.02 -14.65
CA ALA A 254 2.98 1.77 -14.18
C ALA A 254 1.67 1.24 -14.81
N ASN A 255 1.72 0.68 -16.03
CA ASN A 255 0.57 0.14 -16.76
C ASN A 255 -0.67 1.06 -16.74
N LEU A 256 -0.46 2.36 -16.93
CA LEU A 256 -1.52 3.36 -16.93
C LEU A 256 -2.25 3.38 -18.28
N ASP A 257 -3.59 3.49 -18.24
CA ASP A 257 -4.40 3.79 -19.43
C ASP A 257 -4.29 5.30 -19.74
N THR A 258 -3.45 5.64 -20.72
CA THR A 258 -3.15 7.03 -21.09
C THR A 258 -4.40 7.81 -21.47
N ASN A 259 -5.38 7.21 -22.16
CA ASN A 259 -6.60 7.90 -22.54
C ASN A 259 -7.41 8.35 -21.32
N ARG A 260 -7.46 7.50 -20.28
CA ARG A 260 -8.13 7.84 -19.02
C ARG A 260 -7.35 8.87 -18.23
N ILE A 261 -6.03 8.77 -18.20
CA ILE A 261 -5.17 9.75 -17.53
C ILE A 261 -5.30 11.13 -18.19
N ASP A 262 -5.28 11.20 -19.51
CA ASP A 262 -5.41 12.45 -20.26
C ASP A 262 -6.75 13.13 -19.93
N ALA A 263 -7.85 12.35 -19.88
CA ALA A 263 -9.16 12.86 -19.47
C ALA A 263 -9.19 13.41 -18.02
N LEU A 264 -8.36 12.89 -17.10
CA LEU A 264 -8.22 13.46 -15.75
C LEU A 264 -7.43 14.77 -15.76
N ILE A 265 -6.43 14.89 -16.64
CA ILE A 265 -5.52 16.04 -16.71
C ILE A 265 -6.17 17.23 -17.43
N GLU A 266 -7.01 16.97 -18.44
CA GLU A 266 -7.65 17.96 -19.33
C GLU A 266 -8.82 18.75 -18.71
N ALA A 267 -8.87 18.89 -17.37
CA ALA A 267 -9.85 19.71 -16.68
C ALA A 267 -9.66 21.23 -16.95
N GLY A 268 -10.03 21.67 -18.16
CA GLY A 268 -10.09 23.07 -18.57
C GLY A 268 -8.74 23.73 -18.89
N PRO A 269 -8.78 24.93 -19.49
CA PRO A 269 -7.57 25.71 -19.78
C PRO A 269 -6.88 26.13 -18.48
N ARG A 270 -5.60 25.76 -18.34
CA ARG A 270 -4.74 26.21 -17.24
C ARG A 270 -4.02 27.49 -17.65
N SER A 271 -4.05 28.50 -16.79
CA SER A 271 -3.37 29.78 -17.05
C SER A 271 -1.84 29.60 -17.12
N PRO A 272 -1.10 30.44 -17.86
CA PRO A 272 0.36 30.42 -17.88
C PRO A 272 0.97 30.56 -16.47
N GLU A 273 0.39 31.38 -15.60
CA GLU A 273 0.84 31.60 -14.22
C GLU A 273 0.73 30.31 -13.40
N TYR A 274 -0.37 29.56 -13.55
CA TYR A 274 -0.54 28.27 -12.87
C TYR A 274 0.54 27.26 -13.31
N LYS A 275 0.79 27.15 -14.62
CA LYS A 275 1.82 26.24 -15.16
C LYS A 275 3.22 26.61 -14.66
N LEU A 276 3.58 27.89 -14.74
CA LEU A 276 4.85 28.39 -14.24
C LEU A 276 4.98 28.15 -12.73
N GLY A 277 3.91 28.36 -11.96
CA GLY A 277 3.88 28.09 -10.52
C GLY A 277 4.20 26.62 -10.19
N LEU A 278 3.63 25.67 -10.94
CA LEU A 278 3.92 24.24 -10.77
C LEU A 278 5.38 23.91 -11.14
N GLU A 279 5.92 24.50 -12.22
CA GLU A 279 7.31 24.29 -12.63
C GLU A 279 8.30 24.85 -11.60
N LEU A 280 8.03 26.05 -11.06
CA LEU A 280 8.82 26.66 -10.00
C LEU A 280 8.76 25.82 -8.72
N ALA A 281 7.57 25.36 -8.31
CA ALA A 281 7.42 24.47 -7.17
C ALA A 281 8.24 23.18 -7.35
N ALA A 282 8.19 22.56 -8.54
CA ALA A 282 9.00 21.40 -8.87
C ALA A 282 10.50 21.69 -8.85
N ALA A 283 10.94 22.87 -9.31
CA ALA A 283 12.33 23.29 -9.24
C ALA A 283 12.81 23.48 -7.79
N MET A 284 11.98 24.09 -6.94
CA MET A 284 12.28 24.26 -5.51
C MET A 284 12.44 22.90 -4.80
N MET A 285 11.55 21.95 -5.06
CA MET A 285 11.63 20.59 -4.48
C MET A 285 12.89 19.84 -4.93
N ARG A 286 13.39 20.06 -6.16
CA ARG A 286 14.65 19.45 -6.62
C ARG A 286 15.89 20.05 -5.98
N ALA A 287 15.81 21.29 -5.50
CA ALA A 287 16.93 22.01 -4.89
C ALA A 287 17.08 21.72 -3.38
N SER A 288 16.05 21.18 -2.73
CA SER A 288 16.05 20.69 -1.35
C SER A 288 16.49 19.24 -1.23
#